data_AF-A0A7K8X023-F1
#
_entry.id   AF-A0A7K8X023-F1
#
_cell.length_a   1.000
_cell.length_b   1.000
_cell.length_c   1.000
_cell.angle_alpha   90.00
_cell.angle_beta   90.00
_cell.angle_gamma   90.00
#
_symmetry.space_group_name_H-M   'P 1'
#
loop_
_entity.id
_entity.type
_entity.pdbx_description
1 polymer ?
#
loop_
_entity_poly.entity_id
_entity_poly.type
_entity_poly.pdbx_seq_one_letter_code
_entity_poly.pdbx_strand_id
1 'polypeptide(L)' 'VKFLAFLRKRMNTNPSRGPFHFRAPSRIFWRTVRGMLPHKTKRGQAALERLKVFDGIPPPYDK' A
#
# COMPACT_ATOMS: atom_id res chain seq x y z
N VAL A 1 -2.99 19.05 6.91
CA VAL A 1 -3.50 17.96 6.03
C VAL A 1 -2.72 16.67 6.26
N LYS A 2 -3.40 15.57 6.63
CA LYS A 2 -2.75 14.32 7.12
C LYS A 2 -1.87 13.61 6.06
N PHE A 3 -2.33 13.51 4.81
CA PHE A 3 -1.56 12.82 3.76
C PHE A 3 -0.31 13.60 3.34
N LEU A 4 -0.38 14.94 3.28
CA LEU A 4 0.79 15.79 2.97
C LEU A 4 1.90 15.64 4.00
N ALA A 5 1.57 15.44 5.28
CA ALA A 5 2.56 15.16 6.31
C ALA A 5 3.28 13.82 6.10
N PHE A 6 2.58 12.81 5.57
CA PHE A 6 3.19 11.53 5.20
C PHE A 6 4.16 11.69 4.02
N LEU A 7 3.81 12.47 2.99
CA LEU A 7 4.69 12.74 1.84
C LEU A 7 6.02 13.41 2.21
N ARG A 8 6.06 14.16 3.32
CA ARG A 8 7.30 14.77 3.84
C ARG A 8 8.28 13.74 4.41
N LYS A 9 7.84 12.53 4.75
CA LYS A 9 8.71 11.47 5.28
C LYS A 9 9.55 10.88 4.15
N ARG A 10 10.87 11.09 4.17
CA ARG A 10 11.83 10.51 3.21
C ARG A 10 13.08 10.01 3.92
N MET A 11 13.79 9.05 3.32
CA MET A 11 15.14 8.71 3.77
C MET A 11 16.07 9.87 3.42
N ASN A 12 16.90 10.31 4.38
CA ASN A 12 17.72 11.51 4.22
C ASN A 12 18.93 11.30 3.31
N THR A 13 19.50 10.09 3.32
CA THR A 13 20.68 9.73 2.52
C THR A 13 20.33 9.35 1.08
N ASN A 14 19.40 8.41 0.90
CA ASN A 14 18.92 8.02 -0.42
C ASN A 14 17.39 7.86 -0.44
N PRO A 15 16.65 8.86 -0.96
CA PRO A 15 15.19 8.85 -0.98
C PRO A 15 14.57 7.64 -1.68
N SER A 16 15.26 7.01 -2.65
CA SER A 16 14.72 5.87 -3.39
C SER A 16 14.58 4.59 -2.55
N ARG A 17 15.36 4.48 -1.45
CA ARG A 17 15.28 3.36 -0.49
C ARG A 17 14.31 3.63 0.67
N GLY A 18 13.74 4.84 0.72
CA GLY A 18 12.88 5.30 1.81
C GLY A 18 11.42 4.83 1.71
N PRO A 19 10.52 5.47 2.47
CA PRO A 19 9.09 5.18 2.41
C PRO A 19 8.52 5.43 1.00
N PHE A 20 7.76 4.46 0.49
CA PHE A 20 7.06 4.62 -0.80
C PHE A 20 5.74 5.36 -0.64
N HIS A 21 5.64 6.49 -1.35
CA HIS A 21 4.47 7.36 -1.37
C HIS A 21 3.53 7.02 -2.53
N PHE A 22 2.83 5.89 -2.44
CA PHE A 22 1.81 5.54 -3.43
C PHE A 22 0.68 6.58 -3.46
N ARG A 23 0.27 6.97 -4.67
CA ARG A 23 -0.77 7.97 -4.93
C ARG A 23 -2.11 7.38 -5.36
N ALA A 24 -2.10 6.20 -5.99
CA ALA A 24 -3.32 5.50 -6.40
C ALA A 24 -4.18 5.11 -5.19
N PRO A 25 -5.52 5.33 -5.21
CA PRO A 25 -6.41 4.98 -4.10
C PRO A 25 -6.31 3.51 -3.69
N SER A 26 -6.28 2.60 -4.66
CA SER A 26 -6.07 1.16 -4.49
C SER A 26 -4.81 0.84 -3.66
N ARG A 27 -3.71 1.54 -3.92
CA ARG A 27 -2.44 1.38 -3.21
C ARG A 27 -2.44 2.04 -1.83
N ILE A 28 -3.20 3.11 -1.64
CA ILE A 28 -3.43 3.71 -0.31
C ILE A 28 -4.16 2.69 0.57
N PHE A 29 -5.23 2.07 0.06
CA PHE A 29 -5.99 1.02 0.75
C PHE A 29 -5.14 -0.22 1.03
N TRP A 30 -4.38 -0.70 0.04
CA TRP A 30 -3.46 -1.82 0.25
C TRP A 30 -2.43 -1.53 1.36
N ARG A 31 -1.92 -0.28 1.43
CA ARG A 31 -0.97 0.13 2.47
C ARG A 31 -1.61 0.13 3.86
N THR A 32 -2.87 0.54 3.99
CA THR A 32 -3.59 0.49 5.27
C THR A 32 -3.83 -0.94 5.73
N VAL A 33 -4.29 -1.83 4.85
CA VAL A 33 -4.48 -3.26 5.18
C VAL A 33 -3.15 -3.93 5.55
N ARG A 34 -2.09 -3.68 4.78
CA ARG A 34 -0.73 -4.15 5.11
C ARG A 34 -0.23 -3.67 6.47
N GLY A 35 -0.62 -2.46 6.90
CA GLY A 35 -0.26 -1.90 8.20
C GLY A 35 -0.94 -2.59 9.38
N MET A 36 -2.12 -3.19 9.15
CA MET A 36 -2.88 -3.94 10.17
C MET A 36 -2.44 -5.42 10.28
N LEU A 37 -1.65 -5.91 9.33
CA LEU A 37 -1.18 -7.31 9.28
C LEU A 37 0.31 -7.44 9.67
N PRO A 38 0.72 -8.60 10.22
CA PRO A 38 2.13 -8.94 10.43
C PRO A 38 2.84 -9.28 9.10
N HIS A 39 2.88 -8.32 8.17
CA HIS A 39 3.28 -8.49 6.77
C HIS A 39 4.76 -8.88 6.54
N LYS A 40 5.58 -8.85 7.58
CA LYS A 40 6.98 -9.34 7.52
C LYS A 40 7.07 -10.86 7.74
N THR A 41 6.03 -11.48 8.30
CA THR A 41 5.96 -12.93 8.51
C THR A 41 5.47 -13.64 7.24
N LYS A 42 5.86 -14.91 7.04
CA LYS A 42 5.38 -15.72 5.91
C LYS A 42 3.84 -15.80 5.86
N ARG A 43 3.19 -15.95 7.02
CA ARG A 43 1.72 -15.95 7.14
C ARG A 43 1.12 -14.62 6.67
N GLY A 44 1.70 -13.50 7.08
CA GLY A 44 1.23 -12.17 6.68
C GLY A 44 1.44 -11.88 5.19
N GLN A 45 2.54 -12.37 4.60
CA GLN A 45 2.78 -12.28 3.16
C GLN A 45 1.73 -13.08 2.37
N ALA A 46 1.48 -14.33 2.77
CA ALA A 46 0.43 -15.14 2.15
C ALA A 46 -0.96 -14.49 2.27
N ALA A 47 -1.25 -13.79 3.38
CA ALA A 47 -2.50 -13.05 3.53
C ALA A 47 -2.59 -11.88 2.53
N LEU A 48 -1.49 -11.16 2.30
CA LEU A 48 -1.45 -10.08 1.32
C LEU A 48 -1.54 -10.56 -0.12
N GLU A 49 -1.00 -11.74 -0.45
CA GLU A 49 -1.09 -12.34 -1.78
C GLU A 49 -2.53 -12.70 -2.17
N ARG A 50 -3.38 -13.01 -1.19
CA ARG A 50 -4.82 -13.28 -1.41
C ARG A 50 -5.60 -12.00 -1.73
N LEU A 51 -5.10 -10.84 -1.33
CA LEU A 51 -5.78 -9.56 -1.52
C LEU A 51 -5.47 -8.97 -2.90
N LYS A 52 -6.52 -8.74 -3.70
CA LYS A 52 -6.46 -7.97 -4.95
C LYS A 52 -7.24 -6.67 -4.77
N VAL A 53 -6.67 -5.55 -5.21
CA VAL A 53 -7.26 -4.22 -5.07
C VAL A 53 -7.11 -3.49 -6.40
N PHE A 54 -8.19 -2.85 -6.85
CA PHE A 54 -8.26 -2.13 -8.12
C PHE A 54 -8.81 -0.72 -7.90
N ASP A 55 -8.52 0.19 -8.83
CA ASP A 55 -9.19 1.48 -8.92
C ASP A 55 -10.32 1.35 -9.94
N GLY A 56 -11.56 1.65 -9.54
CA GLY A 56 -12.75 1.33 -10.32
C GLY A 56 -13.12 -0.17 -10.23
N ILE A 57 -13.96 -0.62 -11.16
CA ILE A 57 -14.46 -2.00 -11.20
C ILE A 57 -14.06 -2.61 -12.56
N PRO A 58 -12.90 -3.28 -12.65
CA PRO A 58 -12.44 -3.89 -13.89
C PRO A 58 -13.08 -5.27 -14.13
N PRO A 59 -13.16 -5.75 -15.38
CA PRO A 59 -13.47 -7.15 -15.65
C PRO A 59 -12.45 -8.09 -14.99
N PRO A 60 -12.86 -9.26 -14.44
CA PRO A 60 -14.19 -9.88 -14.47
C PRO A 60 -15.13 -9.45 -13.32
N TYR A 61 -14.80 -8.38 -12.59
CA TYR A 61 -15.53 -7.92 -11.40
C TYR A 61 -16.62 -6.89 -11.72
N ASP A 62 -16.82 -6.57 -12.98
CA ASP A 62 -17.71 -5.55 -13.54
C ASP A 62 -19.14 -6.03 -13.80
N LYS A 63 -19.45 -7.27 -13.37
CA LYS A 63 -20.77 -7.91 -13.50
C LYS A 63 -21.47 -8.05 -12.16
#